data_AF-A0A5C5V9H6-F1
#
_entry.id   AF-A0A5C5V9H6-F1
#
_cell.length_a   1.000
_cell.length_b   1.000
_cell.length_c   1.000
_cell.angle_alpha   90.00
_cell.angle_beta   90.00
_cell.angle_gamma   90.00
#
_symmetry.space_group_name_H-M   'P 1'
#
loop_
_entity.id
_entity.type
_entity.pdbx_description
1 polymer ?
#
loop_
_entity_poly.entity_id
_entity_poly.type
_entity_poly.pdbx_seq_one_letter_code
_entity_poly.pdbx_strand_id
1 'polypeptide(L)'
;MTCEHLRPLEQAILASEIRETYRGAARSDNCREWVYFDCFLDLLAIREVVELDDCVVEHAHRGTHDGQERGFVCNQCNDAIMGRYAPQPGVVTYP
;
A
#
# COMPACT_ATOMS: atom_id res chain seq x y z
N MET A 1 -7.18 -0.49 10.98
CA MET A 1 -6.05 -1.41 10.71
C MET A 1 -6.44 -2.28 9.54
N THR A 2 -5.46 -2.65 8.70
CA THR A 2 -5.70 -3.57 7.57
C THR A 2 -5.92 -5.01 8.04
N CYS A 3 -6.30 -5.87 7.12
CA CYS A 3 -6.49 -7.31 7.32
C CYS A 3 -5.20 -8.00 7.77
N GLU A 4 -5.33 -9.21 8.31
CA GLU A 4 -4.17 -9.96 8.80
C GLU A 4 -3.12 -10.24 7.72
N HIS A 5 -3.53 -10.42 6.47
CA HIS A 5 -2.64 -10.65 5.33
C HIS A 5 -1.78 -9.41 4.98
N LEU A 6 -2.25 -8.19 5.29
CA LEU A 6 -1.53 -6.93 5.04
C LEU A 6 -0.88 -6.33 6.30
N ARG A 7 -1.29 -6.80 7.48
CA ARG A 7 -0.81 -6.29 8.77
C ARG A 7 0.72 -6.35 8.91
N PRO A 8 1.44 -7.41 8.48
CA PRO A 8 2.90 -7.43 8.56
C PRO A 8 3.55 -6.25 7.84
N LEU A 9 3.07 -5.93 6.63
CA LEU A 9 3.55 -4.80 5.85
C LEU A 9 3.17 -3.46 6.49
N GLU A 10 1.92 -3.29 6.94
CA GLU A 10 1.47 -2.07 7.62
C GLU A 10 2.35 -1.77 8.84
N GLN A 11 2.62 -2.79 9.67
CA GLN A 11 3.45 -2.65 10.87
C GLN A 11 4.91 -2.33 10.53
N ALA A 12 5.47 -2.95 9.49
CA ALA A 12 6.85 -2.74 9.09
C ALA A 12 7.09 -1.32 8.52
N ILE A 13 6.10 -0.77 7.79
CA ILE A 13 6.13 0.62 7.32
C ILE A 13 6.00 1.60 8.49
N LEU A 14 5.06 1.36 9.42
CA LEU A 14 4.87 2.20 10.61
C LEU A 14 6.11 2.19 11.52
N ALA A 15 6.78 1.03 11.67
CA ALA A 15 8.02 0.90 12.44
C ALA A 15 9.19 1.68 11.82
N SER A 16 9.09 2.00 10.52
CA SER A 16 10.06 2.85 9.80
C SER A 16 9.73 4.34 9.92
N GLU A 17 8.79 4.72 10.79
CA GLU A 17 8.32 6.09 11.04
C GLU A 17 7.79 6.80 9.78
N ILE A 18 7.39 6.03 8.76
CA ILE A 18 6.79 6.57 7.54
C ILE A 18 5.36 7.00 7.86
N ARG A 19 5.07 8.26 7.54
CA ARG A 19 3.78 8.88 7.84
C ARG A 19 2.64 8.26 7.04
N GLU A 20 1.59 7.84 7.74
CA GLU A 20 0.27 7.61 7.15
C GLU A 20 -0.35 8.96 6.73
N THR A 21 -0.80 9.02 5.48
CA THR A 21 -1.41 10.21 4.87
C THR A 21 -2.93 10.13 4.83
N TYR A 22 -3.47 8.93 4.68
CA TYR A 22 -4.91 8.69 4.62
C TYR A 22 -5.23 7.24 4.99
N ARG A 23 -6.42 7.05 5.55
CA ARG A 23 -7.03 5.74 5.81
C ARG A 23 -8.53 5.82 5.62
N GLY A 24 -9.08 4.88 4.86
CA GLY A 24 -10.52 4.74 4.67
C GLY A 24 -10.87 3.98 3.39
N ALA A 25 -12.15 4.01 3.03
CA ALA A 25 -12.63 3.41 1.78
C ALA A 25 -12.37 4.35 0.58
N ALA A 26 -11.47 3.95 -0.31
CA ALA A 26 -10.94 4.84 -1.36
C ALA A 26 -11.93 5.18 -2.48
N ARG A 27 -12.89 4.29 -2.86
CA ARG A 27 -13.90 4.63 -3.88
C ARG A 27 -15.05 3.65 -4.17
N SER A 28 -15.17 2.50 -3.50
CA SER A 28 -16.23 1.53 -3.83
C SER A 28 -16.80 0.80 -2.62
N ASP A 29 -18.01 0.26 -2.77
CA ASP A 29 -18.70 -0.60 -1.79
C ASP A 29 -17.91 -1.89 -1.49
N ASN A 30 -16.92 -2.22 -2.33
CA ASN A 30 -16.06 -3.38 -2.20
C ASN A 30 -14.66 -3.02 -1.65
N CYS A 31 -14.43 -1.82 -1.11
CA CYS A 31 -13.19 -1.46 -0.40
C CYS A 31 -13.47 -1.41 1.11
N ARG A 32 -12.79 -2.22 1.92
CA ARG A 32 -12.98 -2.20 3.38
C ARG A 32 -12.07 -1.15 4.04
N GLU A 33 -10.76 -1.33 3.99
CA GLU A 33 -9.80 -0.38 4.57
C GLU A 33 -8.57 -0.20 3.66
N TRP A 34 -8.38 0.99 3.11
CA TRP A 34 -7.20 1.33 2.31
C TRP A 34 -6.36 2.35 3.07
N VAL A 35 -5.08 2.06 3.23
CA VAL A 35 -4.13 2.90 3.96
C VAL A 35 -3.07 3.43 3.01
N TYR A 36 -2.75 4.71 3.14
CA TYR A 36 -1.84 5.41 2.25
C TYR A 36 -0.67 5.96 3.04
N PHE A 37 0.55 5.67 2.60
CA PHE A 37 1.78 6.15 3.22
C PHE A 37 2.50 7.19 2.35
N ASP A 38 3.21 8.13 2.98
CA ASP A 38 4.01 9.14 2.29
C ASP A 38 5.36 8.60 1.81
N CYS A 39 5.31 7.51 1.03
CA CYS A 39 6.48 6.85 0.48
C CYS A 39 6.19 6.27 -0.90
N PHE A 40 7.26 5.95 -1.63
CA PHE A 40 7.20 5.04 -2.76
C PHE A 40 7.46 3.61 -2.24
N LEU A 41 6.58 2.67 -2.58
CA LEU A 41 6.72 1.26 -2.22
C LEU A 41 7.47 0.52 -3.34
N ASP A 42 8.67 0.02 -3.06
CA ASP A 42 9.36 -0.88 -3.96
C ASP A 42 8.77 -2.29 -3.82
N LEU A 43 7.76 -2.59 -4.64
CA LEU A 43 6.99 -3.82 -4.51
C LEU A 43 7.85 -5.09 -4.63
N LEU A 44 8.93 -5.04 -5.42
CA LEU A 44 9.83 -6.18 -5.57
C LEU A 44 10.64 -6.40 -4.30
N ALA A 45 11.27 -5.34 -3.79
CA ALA A 45 12.05 -5.41 -2.56
C ALA A 45 11.16 -5.87 -1.39
N ILE A 46 9.92 -5.35 -1.30
CA ILE A 46 8.99 -5.68 -0.23
C ILE A 46 8.66 -7.18 -0.24
N ARG A 47 8.50 -7.78 -1.42
CA ARG A 47 8.26 -9.22 -1.56
C ARG A 47 9.45 -10.08 -1.14
N GLU A 48 10.66 -9.54 -1.16
CA GLU A 48 11.86 -10.24 -0.70
C GLU A 48 12.01 -10.19 0.83
N VAL A 49 11.47 -9.15 1.49
CA VAL A 49 11.67 -8.93 2.93
C VAL A 49 10.43 -9.14 3.79
N VAL A 50 9.23 -9.04 3.22
CA VAL A 50 7.95 -9.29 3.88
C VAL A 50 7.27 -10.50 3.23
N GLU A 51 7.04 -11.52 4.04
CA GLU A 51 6.22 -12.67 3.64
C GLU A 51 4.76 -12.21 3.54
N LEU A 52 4.28 -12.09 2.30
CA LEU A 52 2.90 -11.71 1.98
C LEU A 52 2.18 -12.92 1.39
N ASP A 53 0.98 -13.19 1.91
CA ASP A 53 0.14 -14.28 1.41
C ASP A 53 -0.19 -14.14 -0.08
N ASP A 54 -0.49 -15.26 -0.73
CA ASP A 54 -0.86 -15.32 -2.16
C ASP A 54 -2.09 -14.46 -2.51
N CYS A 55 -2.95 -14.19 -1.52
CA CYS A 55 -4.13 -13.35 -1.70
C CYS A 55 -3.80 -11.85 -1.76
N VAL A 56 -2.61 -11.46 -1.32
CA VAL A 56 -2.07 -10.11 -1.46
C VAL A 56 -1.43 -10.02 -2.83
N VAL A 57 -1.86 -9.07 -3.66
CA VAL A 57 -1.35 -8.87 -5.01
C VAL A 57 -0.90 -7.42 -5.21
N GLU A 58 0.00 -7.20 -6.17
CA GLU A 58 0.39 -5.85 -6.56
C GLU A 58 -0.80 -5.10 -7.16
N HIS A 59 -0.93 -3.83 -6.79
CA HIS A 59 -1.89 -2.90 -7.34
C HIS A 59 -1.18 -1.68 -7.91
N ALA A 60 -1.62 -1.24 -9.08
CA ALA A 60 -1.15 -0.01 -9.70
C ALA A 60 -2.32 0.68 -10.41
N HIS A 61 -2.58 1.92 -10.02
CA HIS A 61 -3.57 2.77 -10.67
C HIS A 61 -2.90 4.02 -11.22
N ARG A 62 -3.04 4.22 -12.53
CA ARG A 62 -2.54 5.40 -13.27
C ARG A 62 -3.70 6.28 -13.70
N GLY A 63 -4.38 6.87 -12.73
CA GLY A 63 -5.42 7.83 -13.01
C GLY A 63 -4.87 9.06 -13.74
N THR A 64 -5.54 9.47 -14.82
CA THR A 64 -5.23 10.73 -15.52
C THR A 64 -5.93 11.93 -14.88
N HIS A 65 -6.97 11.69 -14.08
CA HIS A 65 -7.79 12.73 -13.45
C HIS A 65 -8.03 12.50 -11.95
N ASP A 66 -7.75 11.31 -11.44
CA ASP A 66 -8.22 10.82 -10.15
C ASP A 66 -7.11 10.33 -9.21
N GLY A 67 -5.85 10.69 -9.53
CA GLY A 67 -4.67 10.35 -8.74
C GLY A 67 -3.89 9.17 -9.32
N GLN A 68 -2.66 8.98 -8.85
CA GLN A 68 -1.84 7.83 -9.20
C GLN A 68 -1.30 7.19 -7.92
N GLU A 69 -1.44 5.88 -7.81
CA GLU A 69 -1.10 5.10 -6.62
C GLU A 69 -0.56 3.72 -7.00
N ARG A 70 0.33 3.20 -6.16
CA ARG A 70 0.92 1.86 -6.32
C ARG A 70 1.13 1.24 -4.95
N GLY A 71 0.88 -0.07 -4.84
CA GLY A 71 0.98 -0.76 -3.57
C GLY A 71 0.50 -2.20 -3.65
N PHE A 72 -0.10 -2.67 -2.56
CA PHE A 72 -0.62 -4.03 -2.42
C PHE A 72 -2.09 -4.01 -2.02
N VAL A 73 -2.85 -4.97 -2.57
CA VAL A 73 -4.25 -5.19 -2.24
C VAL A 73 -4.48 -6.64 -1.87
N CYS A 74 -5.26 -6.91 -0.82
CA CYS A 74 -5.71 -8.25 -0.49
C CYS A 74 -7.03 -8.53 -1.22
N ASN A 75 -7.03 -9.45 -2.19
CA ASN A 75 -8.23 -9.77 -2.98
C ASN A 75 -9.29 -10.57 -2.21
N GLN A 76 -8.99 -11.06 -0.99
CA GLN A 76 -9.97 -11.74 -0.14
C GLN A 76 -10.68 -10.76 0.81
N CYS A 77 -9.96 -9.78 1.36
CA CYS A 77 -10.50 -8.84 2.34
C CYS A 77 -10.84 -7.47 1.74
N ASN A 78 -10.34 -7.20 0.55
CA ASN A 78 -10.41 -5.92 -0.14
C ASN A 78 -9.82 -4.73 0.65
N ASP A 79 -8.80 -5.01 1.46
CA ASP A 79 -7.96 -3.99 2.09
C ASP A 79 -6.75 -3.70 1.21
N ALA A 80 -6.15 -2.52 1.36
CA ALA A 80 -4.97 -2.16 0.61
C ALA A 80 -3.98 -1.30 1.41
N ILE A 81 -2.72 -1.37 1.00
CA ILE A 81 -1.63 -0.48 1.40
C ILE A 81 -1.10 0.18 0.14
N MET A 82 -1.18 1.49 0.08
CA MET A 82 -0.78 2.30 -1.08
C MET A 82 0.33 3.27 -0.73
N GLY A 83 1.17 3.55 -1.72
CA GLY A 83 2.12 4.64 -1.72
C GLY A 83 2.02 5.47 -3.01
N ARG A 84 3.01 6.30 -3.23
CA ARG A 84 3.17 7.06 -4.48
C ARG A 84 3.37 6.11 -5.65
N TYR A 85 2.80 6.46 -6.80
CA TYR A 85 2.91 5.65 -8.01
C TYR A 85 4.36 5.43 -8.50
N ALA A 86 5.18 6.48 -8.41
CA ALA A 86 6.55 6.50 -8.89
C ALA A 86 7.47 7.16 -7.83
N PRO A 87 8.76 6.81 -7.81
CA PRO A 87 9.73 7.49 -6.97
C PRO A 87 9.84 8.96 -7.37
N GLN A 88 9.97 9.83 -6.38
CA GLN A 88 10.05 11.28 -6.57
C GLN A 88 11.14 11.86 -5.65
N PRO A 89 11.83 12.95 -6.05
CA PRO A 89 12.78 13.63 -5.19
C PRO A 89 12.14 14.06 -3.87
N GLY A 90 12.78 13.71 -2.75
CA GLY A 90 12.30 14.04 -1.40
C GLY A 90 11.22 13.09 -0.84
N VAL A 91 10.79 12.08 -1.61
CA VAL A 91 9.91 11.01 -1.13
C VAL A 91 10.74 9.80 -0.70
N VAL A 92 10.48 9.28 0.49
CA VAL A 92 11.14 8.07 1.01
C VAL A 92 10.77 6.87 0.13
N THR A 93 11.75 6.02 -0.19
CA THR A 93 11.49 4.70 -0.79
C THR A 93 11.51 3.66 0.33
N TYR A 94 10.41 2.92 0.45
CA TYR A 94 10.31 1.79 1.38
C TYR A 94 10.63 0.50 0.62
N PRO A 95 11.70 -0.21 1.00
CA PRO A 95 12.08 -1.49 0.41
C PRO A 95 11.29 -2.66 1.01
#